data_AF-A0A7K9F9S8-F1
#
_entry.id   AF-A0A7K9F9S8-F1
#
_cell.length_a   1.000
_cell.length_b   1.000
_cell.length_c   1.000
_cell.angle_alpha   90.00
_cell.angle_beta   90.00
_cell.angle_gamma   90.00
#
_symmetry.space_group_name_H-M   'P 1'
#
loop_
_entity.id
_entity.type
_entity.pdbx_description
1 polymer ?
#
loop_
_entity_poly.entity_id
_entity_poly.type
_entity_poly.pdbx_seq_one_letter_code
_entity_poly.pdbx_strand_id
1 'polypeptide(L)'
;LFIYRLFSSPEDVFSHCETEHQFNVCDVIKKHGLDFYGYVKLINFVRLKKPTAAYLSSLSSPLPWEGEEYLKPELEDDLLLQFDIEGLCEPANVLPSNGLNDTMMLLEQLKHAEHRARLAEAALARAQDDLQKMKQFAQDFVMNADVRSSSSSSAIADLQEDEDGVYFSSYGHYGIHEEMLKDKVRTESYRDFIYQNPHIFKDKVVLDVGCGTGILSMFAAKAGAKKVIGVDQSEIVYQAMDIVRLNKLENIITLVKGRIEDVDLPSEKVDVIISEWMGYFLLFESMLDSVIYAKNKYLAEGGSVYPDVCTISLVAVGDMNKHVDKLLFWEDVYGFDMSCMKKAVIPEAVVEVLDPNTLISTASVIKRIDCNTASTPDLEFSSDFTLTITTSTKCTAVAGYFDIFFEKNCHNKVLFSTGPQCTKTHWKQTVFLLEKPIPVEAGEALRGKITVRKNRKDPRSLFITLSVKDAEQTYSLQ
;
A
#
# COMPACT_ATOMS: atom_id res chain seq x y z
N LEU A 1 -38.69 -17.31 -0.71
CA LEU A 1 -38.90 -16.81 0.67
C LEU A 1 -39.71 -17.79 1.53
N PHE A 2 -40.89 -18.27 1.10
CA PHE A 2 -41.79 -19.07 1.95
C PHE A 2 -41.82 -20.59 1.67
N ILE A 3 -41.10 -21.06 0.65
CA ILE A 3 -41.03 -22.48 0.27
C ILE A 3 -39.60 -22.89 -0.11
N TYR A 4 -39.32 -24.19 -0.09
CA TYR A 4 -38.04 -24.78 -0.51
C TYR A 4 -38.04 -25.09 -2.03
N ARG A 5 -38.23 -24.05 -2.85
CA ARG A 5 -38.09 -24.13 -4.31
C ARG A 5 -36.98 -23.20 -4.77
N LEU A 6 -36.16 -23.69 -5.70
CA LEU A 6 -35.10 -22.92 -6.35
C LEU A 6 -35.68 -22.14 -7.53
N PHE A 7 -35.25 -20.89 -7.68
CA PHE A 7 -35.63 -19.98 -8.75
C PHE A 7 -34.38 -19.45 -9.44
N SER A 8 -34.50 -19.11 -10.72
CA SER A 8 -33.41 -18.64 -11.59
C SER A 8 -33.03 -17.17 -11.36
N SER A 9 -33.96 -16.35 -10.85
CA SER A 9 -33.71 -14.94 -10.54
C SER A 9 -34.51 -14.45 -9.31
N PRO A 10 -34.08 -13.35 -8.67
CA PRO A 10 -34.86 -12.63 -7.66
C PRO A 10 -36.28 -12.25 -8.10
N GLU A 11 -36.47 -11.82 -9.34
CA GLU A 11 -37.76 -11.43 -9.90
C GLU A 11 -38.75 -12.60 -9.94
N ASP A 12 -38.27 -13.80 -10.29
CA ASP A 12 -39.07 -15.03 -10.24
C ASP A 12 -39.53 -15.34 -8.81
N VAL A 13 -38.67 -15.07 -7.81
CA VAL A 13 -39.02 -15.23 -6.39
C VAL A 13 -40.11 -14.23 -5.99
N PHE A 14 -40.00 -12.97 -6.40
CA PHE A 14 -41.00 -11.95 -6.07
C PHE A 14 -42.35 -12.24 -6.72
N SER A 15 -42.37 -12.60 -7.99
CA SER A 15 -43.60 -12.99 -8.70
C SER A 15 -44.27 -14.20 -8.05
N HIS A 16 -43.49 -15.20 -7.62
CA HIS A 16 -44.01 -16.34 -6.88
C HIS A 16 -44.56 -15.96 -5.50
N CYS A 17 -43.90 -15.04 -4.77
CA CYS A 17 -44.39 -14.58 -3.47
C CYS A 17 -45.73 -13.84 -3.60
N GLU A 18 -45.89 -13.04 -4.65
CA GLU A 18 -47.12 -12.31 -4.92
C GLU A 18 -48.27 -13.24 -5.31
N THR A 19 -48.03 -14.16 -6.25
CA THR A 19 -49.06 -15.05 -6.81
C THR A 19 -49.51 -16.15 -5.84
N GLU A 20 -48.57 -16.80 -5.15
CA GLU A 20 -48.86 -18.00 -4.34
C GLU A 20 -48.98 -17.71 -2.84
N HIS A 21 -48.35 -16.62 -2.36
CA HIS A 21 -48.32 -16.28 -0.93
C HIS A 21 -49.00 -14.95 -0.62
N GLN A 22 -49.56 -14.27 -1.62
CA GLN A 22 -50.17 -12.93 -1.49
C GLN A 22 -49.24 -11.94 -0.77
N PHE A 23 -47.93 -12.07 -1.03
CA PHE A 23 -46.90 -11.28 -0.40
C PHE A 23 -46.12 -10.48 -1.43
N ASN A 24 -46.37 -9.17 -1.46
CA ASN A 24 -45.62 -8.24 -2.28
C ASN A 24 -44.49 -7.60 -1.44
N VAL A 25 -43.24 -7.88 -1.82
CA VAL A 25 -42.05 -7.36 -1.11
C VAL A 25 -41.95 -5.84 -1.20
N CYS A 26 -42.32 -5.26 -2.35
CA CYS A 26 -42.31 -3.82 -2.57
C CYS A 26 -43.28 -3.10 -1.64
N ASP A 27 -44.46 -3.68 -1.39
CA ASP A 27 -45.42 -3.11 -0.45
C ASP A 27 -44.86 -3.04 0.97
N VAL A 28 -44.12 -4.06 1.42
CA VAL A 28 -43.48 -4.06 2.74
C VAL A 28 -42.36 -3.02 2.82
N ILE A 29 -41.53 -2.93 1.77
CA ILE A 29 -40.47 -1.91 1.67
C ILE A 29 -41.07 -0.50 1.75
N LYS A 30 -42.12 -0.22 0.97
CA LYS A 30 -42.79 1.09 0.93
C LYS A 30 -43.52 1.40 2.23
N LYS A 31 -44.27 0.43 2.77
CA LYS A 31 -45.05 0.58 4.02
C LYS A 31 -44.16 0.94 5.21
N HIS A 32 -42.93 0.40 5.24
CA HIS A 32 -42.01 0.57 6.38
C HIS A 32 -40.80 1.47 6.08
N GLY A 33 -40.70 2.04 4.87
CA GLY A 33 -39.60 2.93 4.49
C GLY A 33 -38.23 2.28 4.58
N LEU A 34 -38.12 1.01 4.15
CA LEU A 34 -36.88 0.24 4.28
C LEU A 34 -35.84 0.74 3.26
N ASP A 35 -34.64 1.03 3.75
CA ASP A 35 -33.45 1.21 2.92
C ASP A 35 -32.85 -0.17 2.55
N PHE A 36 -31.74 -0.18 1.80
CA PHE A 36 -31.07 -1.41 1.38
C PHE A 36 -30.76 -2.34 2.57
N TYR A 37 -30.27 -1.76 3.67
CA TYR A 37 -29.94 -2.53 4.87
C TYR A 37 -31.19 -3.06 5.58
N GLY A 38 -32.27 -2.28 5.64
CA GLY A 38 -33.56 -2.72 6.17
C GLY A 38 -34.17 -3.87 5.36
N TYR A 39 -34.02 -3.84 4.04
CA TYR A 39 -34.40 -4.95 3.16
C TYR A 39 -33.56 -6.20 3.40
N VAL A 40 -32.23 -6.07 3.47
CA VAL A 40 -31.33 -7.20 3.80
C VAL A 40 -31.73 -7.86 5.11
N LYS A 41 -32.00 -7.05 6.14
CA LYS A 41 -32.46 -7.54 7.45
C LYS A 41 -33.80 -8.27 7.36
N LEU A 42 -34.76 -7.76 6.57
CA LEU A 42 -36.04 -8.42 6.30
C LEU A 42 -35.81 -9.80 5.65
N ILE A 43 -35.01 -9.89 4.60
CA ILE A 43 -34.75 -11.16 3.90
C ILE A 43 -34.12 -12.18 4.85
N ASN A 44 -33.08 -11.79 5.59
CA ASN A 44 -32.44 -12.66 6.57
C ASN A 44 -33.39 -13.09 7.70
N PHE A 45 -34.25 -12.18 8.17
CA PHE A 45 -35.29 -12.52 9.14
C PHE A 45 -36.26 -13.57 8.60
N VAL A 46 -36.71 -13.43 7.35
CA VAL A 46 -37.61 -14.41 6.71
C VAL A 46 -36.94 -15.77 6.55
N ARG A 47 -35.66 -15.80 6.17
CA ARG A 47 -34.88 -17.04 6.06
C ARG A 47 -34.70 -17.74 7.41
N LEU A 48 -34.34 -16.98 8.45
CA LEU A 48 -34.02 -17.51 9.77
C LEU A 48 -35.26 -17.91 10.56
N LYS A 49 -36.29 -17.06 10.60
CA LYS A 49 -37.48 -17.25 11.45
C LYS A 49 -38.65 -17.92 10.72
N LYS A 50 -38.60 -18.00 9.39
CA LYS A 50 -39.63 -18.61 8.53
C LYS A 50 -41.06 -18.18 8.90
N PRO A 51 -41.34 -16.87 9.03
CA PRO A 51 -42.67 -16.37 9.31
C PRO A 51 -43.62 -16.62 8.12
N THR A 52 -44.92 -16.66 8.40
CA THR A 52 -45.95 -16.69 7.33
C THR A 52 -46.06 -15.34 6.64
N ALA A 53 -46.39 -15.32 5.34
CA ALA A 53 -46.67 -14.10 4.58
C ALA A 53 -47.70 -13.18 5.26
N ALA A 54 -48.81 -13.74 5.75
CA ALA A 54 -49.86 -12.99 6.44
C ALA A 54 -49.34 -12.25 7.69
N TYR A 55 -48.43 -12.89 8.45
CA TYR A 55 -47.78 -12.26 9.60
C TYR A 55 -46.97 -11.04 9.16
N LEU A 56 -46.09 -11.18 8.16
CA LEU A 56 -45.26 -10.06 7.67
C LEU A 56 -46.09 -8.88 7.17
N SER A 57 -47.17 -9.13 6.43
CA SER A 57 -48.05 -8.08 5.92
C SER A 57 -48.81 -7.34 7.03
N SER A 58 -49.07 -8.01 8.16
CA SER A 58 -49.79 -7.46 9.31
C SER A 58 -48.93 -6.63 10.27
N LEU A 59 -47.60 -6.63 10.12
CA LEU A 59 -46.70 -5.97 11.06
C LEU A 59 -46.83 -4.43 11.03
N SER A 60 -46.63 -3.85 12.21
CA SER A 60 -46.49 -2.42 12.48
C SER A 60 -45.21 -2.19 13.28
N SER A 61 -44.63 -0.99 13.22
CA SER A 61 -43.41 -0.66 13.97
C SER A 61 -43.59 -0.83 15.49
N PRO A 62 -42.56 -1.28 16.24
CA PRO A 62 -41.20 -1.59 15.79
C PRO A 62 -41.10 -2.93 15.05
N LEU A 63 -40.15 -3.03 14.12
CA LEU A 63 -40.00 -4.22 13.28
C LEU A 63 -39.17 -5.29 13.99
N PRO A 64 -39.54 -6.58 13.87
CA PRO A 64 -38.84 -7.66 14.58
C PRO A 64 -37.43 -7.96 14.05
N TRP A 65 -36.98 -7.27 13.00
CA TRP A 65 -35.68 -7.41 12.36
C TRP A 65 -34.81 -6.15 12.44
N GLU A 66 -35.02 -5.28 13.42
CA GLU A 66 -34.18 -4.07 13.59
C GLU A 66 -32.74 -4.39 14.08
N GLY A 67 -32.55 -5.54 14.73
CA GLY A 67 -31.27 -5.98 15.29
C GLY A 67 -30.14 -6.15 14.26
N GLU A 68 -28.90 -5.99 14.71
CA GLU A 68 -27.70 -6.14 13.86
C GLU A 68 -27.42 -7.60 13.48
N GLU A 69 -27.97 -8.57 14.22
CA GLU A 69 -27.83 -10.00 13.91
C GLU A 69 -28.35 -10.36 12.51
N TYR A 70 -29.30 -9.58 11.98
CA TYR A 70 -29.88 -9.77 10.65
C TYR A 70 -29.07 -9.14 9.52
N LEU A 71 -27.93 -8.50 9.80
CA LEU A 71 -26.95 -8.08 8.78
C LEU A 71 -26.04 -9.23 8.32
N LYS A 72 -26.01 -10.34 9.05
CA LYS A 72 -25.28 -11.54 8.64
C LYS A 72 -26.15 -12.38 7.69
N PRO A 73 -25.66 -12.77 6.50
CA PRO A 73 -26.39 -13.65 5.60
C PRO A 73 -26.75 -14.98 6.28
N GLU A 74 -28.04 -15.34 6.26
CA GLU A 74 -28.50 -16.64 6.75
C GLU A 74 -28.23 -17.76 5.73
N LEU A 75 -28.21 -17.40 4.45
CA LEU A 75 -27.88 -18.29 3.35
C LEU A 75 -26.67 -17.71 2.60
N GLU A 76 -25.60 -18.50 2.50
CA GLU A 76 -24.43 -18.15 1.68
C GLU A 76 -24.86 -18.06 0.21
N ASP A 77 -24.37 -17.03 -0.50
CA ASP A 77 -24.69 -16.71 -1.90
C ASP A 77 -26.19 -16.46 -2.21
N ASP A 78 -26.97 -15.93 -1.26
CA ASP A 78 -28.37 -15.54 -1.53
C ASP A 78 -28.45 -14.32 -2.46
N LEU A 79 -28.81 -14.56 -3.73
CA LEU A 79 -28.99 -13.53 -4.75
C LEU A 79 -30.00 -12.45 -4.36
N LEU A 80 -30.94 -12.73 -3.45
CA LEU A 80 -31.86 -11.72 -2.94
C LEU A 80 -31.15 -10.64 -2.13
N LEU A 81 -30.01 -10.94 -1.48
CA LEU A 81 -29.24 -9.98 -0.68
C LEU A 81 -28.38 -9.05 -1.54
N GLN A 82 -28.16 -9.41 -2.80
CA GLN A 82 -27.43 -8.61 -3.78
C GLN A 82 -28.35 -7.83 -4.71
N PHE A 83 -29.67 -7.95 -4.52
CA PHE A 83 -30.67 -7.35 -5.37
C PHE A 83 -30.77 -5.84 -5.12
N ASP A 84 -30.74 -5.06 -6.21
CA ASP A 84 -30.92 -3.61 -6.14
C ASP A 84 -32.40 -3.24 -5.96
N ILE A 85 -32.76 -2.89 -4.72
CA ILE A 85 -34.13 -2.53 -4.37
C ILE A 85 -34.60 -1.20 -4.96
N GLU A 86 -33.70 -0.35 -5.48
CA GLU A 86 -34.09 0.93 -6.08
C GLU A 86 -34.89 0.72 -7.38
N GLY A 87 -34.64 -0.37 -8.12
CA GLY A 87 -35.38 -0.72 -9.33
C GLY A 87 -36.71 -1.45 -9.12
N LEU A 88 -36.96 -2.02 -7.93
CA LEU A 88 -38.15 -2.84 -7.62
C LEU A 88 -39.44 -2.02 -7.49
N CYS A 89 -39.32 -0.73 -7.20
CA CYS A 89 -40.42 0.10 -6.70
C CYS A 89 -40.92 1.17 -7.69
N GLU A 90 -40.43 1.18 -8.94
CA GLU A 90 -40.96 2.06 -9.98
C GLU A 90 -42.45 1.74 -10.24
N PRO A 91 -43.33 2.74 -10.29
CA PRO A 91 -44.74 2.49 -10.54
C PRO A 91 -44.93 2.01 -11.98
N ALA A 92 -45.40 0.77 -12.14
CA ALA A 92 -46.05 0.34 -13.37
C ALA A 92 -47.15 1.36 -13.73
N ASN A 93 -47.14 1.84 -14.97
CA ASN A 93 -48.11 2.77 -15.53
C ASN A 93 -49.56 2.35 -15.21
N VAL A 94 -50.16 2.98 -14.20
CA VAL A 94 -51.60 2.93 -13.95
C VAL A 94 -52.08 4.37 -13.79
N LEU A 95 -52.73 4.89 -14.85
CA LEU A 95 -53.57 6.08 -14.77
C LEU A 95 -54.72 5.80 -13.78
N PRO A 96 -54.96 6.67 -12.78
CA PRO A 96 -56.09 7.59 -12.93
C PRO A 96 -55.93 8.99 -12.29
N SER A 97 -56.45 9.98 -13.02
CA SER A 97 -56.96 11.33 -12.66
C SER A 97 -56.71 11.91 -11.25
N ASN A 98 -55.95 13.02 -11.15
CA ASN A 98 -56.41 14.34 -10.66
C ASN A 98 -55.32 15.42 -10.76
N GLY A 99 -55.39 16.25 -11.81
CA GLY A 99 -54.28 17.07 -12.33
C GLY A 99 -53.96 18.40 -11.65
N LEU A 100 -53.78 18.45 -10.33
CA LEU A 100 -53.23 19.66 -9.65
C LEU A 100 -52.13 19.37 -8.61
N ASN A 101 -52.04 18.16 -8.04
CA ASN A 101 -50.94 17.76 -7.14
C ASN A 101 -49.73 17.17 -7.88
N ASP A 102 -49.95 16.60 -9.06
CA ASP A 102 -48.90 15.91 -9.84
C ASP A 102 -47.79 16.86 -10.30
N THR A 103 -48.11 18.11 -10.64
CA THR A 103 -47.13 19.07 -11.14
C THR A 103 -46.11 19.47 -10.07
N MET A 104 -46.52 19.59 -8.80
CA MET A 104 -45.60 19.90 -7.69
C MET A 104 -44.72 18.71 -7.36
N MET A 105 -45.27 17.49 -7.34
CA MET A 105 -44.50 16.27 -7.10
C MET A 105 -43.51 15.97 -8.23
N LEU A 106 -43.92 16.17 -9.50
CA LEU A 106 -43.00 16.07 -10.65
C LEU A 106 -41.85 17.06 -10.52
N LEU A 107 -42.12 18.31 -10.12
CA LEU A 107 -41.09 19.35 -10.01
C LEU A 107 -40.08 19.04 -8.91
N GLU A 108 -40.53 18.42 -7.82
CA GLU A 108 -39.68 18.00 -6.70
C GLU A 108 -38.82 16.78 -7.05
N GLN A 109 -39.42 15.78 -7.74
CA GLN A 109 -38.68 14.65 -8.30
C GLN A 109 -37.64 15.09 -9.34
N LEU A 110 -37.98 16.08 -10.18
CA LEU A 110 -37.07 16.60 -11.20
C LEU A 110 -35.89 17.35 -10.55
N LYS A 111 -36.13 18.12 -9.48
CA LYS A 111 -35.06 18.74 -8.68
C LYS A 111 -34.14 17.72 -8.01
N HIS A 112 -34.68 16.62 -7.48
CA HIS A 112 -33.87 15.56 -6.90
C HIS A 112 -33.09 14.78 -7.95
N ALA A 113 -33.69 14.48 -9.11
CA ALA A 113 -32.98 13.87 -10.23
C ALA A 113 -31.87 14.79 -10.75
N GLU A 114 -32.12 16.09 -10.89
CA GLU A 114 -31.13 17.09 -11.28
C GLU A 114 -29.99 17.19 -10.25
N HIS A 115 -30.29 17.16 -8.94
CA HIS A 115 -29.26 17.16 -7.91
C HIS A 115 -28.39 15.89 -7.95
N ARG A 116 -29.00 14.71 -8.12
CA ARG A 116 -28.27 13.45 -8.28
C ARG A 116 -27.41 13.45 -9.54
N ALA A 117 -27.95 13.93 -10.67
CA ALA A 117 -27.20 14.07 -11.92
C ALA A 117 -25.98 14.97 -11.72
N ARG A 118 -26.14 16.11 -11.02
CA ARG A 118 -25.04 17.04 -10.75
C ARG A 118 -23.96 16.44 -9.85
N LEU A 119 -24.34 15.64 -8.85
CA LEU A 119 -23.37 14.91 -8.00
C LEU A 119 -22.64 13.82 -8.79
N ALA A 120 -23.35 13.09 -9.65
CA ALA A 120 -22.78 12.07 -10.51
C ALA A 120 -21.84 12.67 -11.56
N GLU A 121 -22.20 13.79 -12.18
CA GLU A 121 -21.33 14.56 -13.08
C GLU A 121 -20.07 15.05 -12.37
N ALA A 122 -20.19 15.56 -11.13
CA ALA A 122 -19.03 15.97 -10.34
C ALA A 122 -18.13 14.79 -9.96
N ALA A 123 -18.70 13.62 -9.66
CA ALA A 123 -17.95 12.40 -9.39
C ALA A 123 -17.25 11.88 -10.65
N LEU A 124 -17.93 11.90 -11.79
CA LEU A 124 -17.39 11.51 -13.09
C LEU A 124 -16.25 12.44 -13.52
N ALA A 125 -16.41 13.75 -13.34
CA ALA A 125 -15.38 14.73 -13.65
C ALA A 125 -14.11 14.49 -12.80
N ARG A 126 -14.26 14.16 -11.51
CA ARG A 126 -13.13 13.77 -10.65
C ARG A 126 -12.46 12.48 -11.12
N ALA A 127 -13.27 11.45 -11.43
CA ALA A 127 -12.74 10.18 -11.92
C ALA A 127 -12.03 10.33 -13.28
N GLN A 128 -12.52 11.20 -14.16
CA GLN A 128 -11.88 11.52 -15.44
C GLN A 128 -10.57 12.29 -15.25
N ASP A 129 -10.52 13.24 -14.32
CA ASP A 129 -9.30 13.96 -13.96
C ASP A 129 -8.25 13.00 -13.36
N ASP A 130 -8.67 12.09 -12.48
CA ASP A 130 -7.82 11.04 -11.93
C ASP A 130 -7.29 10.09 -13.01
N LEU A 131 -8.15 9.66 -13.95
CA LEU A 131 -7.75 8.81 -15.07
C LEU A 131 -6.78 9.53 -16.02
N GLN A 132 -6.98 10.84 -16.24
CA GLN A 132 -6.11 11.64 -17.08
C GLN A 132 -4.75 11.89 -16.43
N LYS A 133 -4.72 12.11 -15.11
CA LYS A 133 -3.47 12.15 -14.32
C LYS A 133 -2.76 10.80 -14.33
N MET A 134 -3.49 9.69 -14.17
CA MET A 134 -2.90 8.34 -14.23
C MET A 134 -2.36 8.02 -15.63
N LYS A 135 -3.05 8.47 -16.69
CA LYS A 135 -2.57 8.35 -18.07
C LYS A 135 -1.33 9.20 -18.32
N GLN A 136 -1.32 10.44 -17.83
CA GLN A 136 -0.16 11.34 -17.92
C GLN A 136 1.03 10.75 -17.18
N PHE A 137 0.81 10.23 -15.96
CA PHE A 137 1.80 9.49 -15.17
C PHE A 137 2.37 8.30 -15.94
N ALA A 138 1.52 7.46 -16.53
CA ALA A 138 1.95 6.32 -17.34
C ALA A 138 2.71 6.75 -18.61
N GLN A 139 2.29 7.84 -19.26
CA GLN A 139 2.97 8.39 -20.44
C GLN A 139 4.33 9.00 -20.09
N ASP A 140 4.43 9.71 -18.98
CA ASP A 140 5.68 10.33 -18.52
C ASP A 140 6.68 9.28 -18.00
N PHE A 141 6.18 8.18 -17.42
CA PHE A 141 6.98 7.02 -17.04
C PHE A 141 7.55 6.29 -18.27
N VAL A 142 6.76 6.15 -19.34
CA VAL A 142 7.17 5.44 -20.56
C VAL A 142 8.03 6.30 -21.51
N MET A 143 7.77 7.61 -21.63
CA MET A 143 8.41 8.48 -22.63
C MET A 143 9.70 9.17 -22.17
N ASN A 144 9.92 9.35 -20.86
CA ASN A 144 11.11 10.04 -20.35
C ASN A 144 12.33 9.14 -20.11
N ALA A 145 12.25 7.84 -20.44
CA ALA A 145 13.37 6.91 -20.34
C ALA A 145 14.53 7.25 -21.30
N ASP A 146 14.26 7.95 -22.42
CA ASP A 146 15.23 8.10 -23.51
C ASP A 146 15.81 9.51 -23.75
N VAL A 147 15.41 10.55 -23.00
CA VAL A 147 15.96 11.91 -23.22
C VAL A 147 16.26 12.61 -21.90
N ARG A 148 17.41 12.31 -21.28
CA ARG A 148 17.97 13.18 -20.22
C ARG A 148 19.47 13.40 -20.43
N SER A 149 19.82 14.67 -20.68
CA SER A 149 21.18 15.15 -20.88
C SER A 149 21.99 15.09 -19.60
N SER A 150 23.28 14.79 -19.74
CA SER A 150 24.24 14.60 -18.65
C SER A 150 24.37 15.81 -17.72
N SER A 151 23.87 15.71 -16.49
CA SER A 151 24.44 16.42 -15.34
C SER A 151 25.46 15.51 -14.65
N SER A 152 26.51 16.09 -14.07
CA SER A 152 27.65 15.35 -13.51
C SER A 152 27.55 15.07 -12.00
N SER A 153 26.43 15.44 -11.35
CA SER A 153 26.25 15.24 -9.90
C SER A 153 25.30 14.08 -9.60
N SER A 154 25.69 13.22 -8.67
CA SER A 154 24.94 12.03 -8.24
C SER A 154 24.19 12.22 -6.92
N ALA A 155 24.11 13.45 -6.40
CA ALA A 155 23.50 13.75 -5.11
C ALA A 155 22.02 14.15 -5.25
N ILE A 156 21.14 13.58 -4.41
CA ILE A 156 19.70 13.91 -4.37
C ILE A 156 19.47 15.40 -4.11
N ALA A 157 20.32 16.02 -3.29
CA ALA A 157 20.25 17.45 -2.98
C ALA A 157 20.42 18.38 -4.20
N ASP A 158 21.02 17.89 -5.30
CA ASP A 158 21.27 18.68 -6.50
C ASP A 158 20.17 18.51 -7.57
N LEU A 159 19.17 17.63 -7.35
CA LEU A 159 18.05 17.46 -8.27
C LEU A 159 17.16 18.71 -8.30
N GLN A 160 16.69 19.11 -9.48
CA GLN A 160 15.70 20.19 -9.60
C GLN A 160 14.29 19.67 -9.27
N GLU A 161 13.40 20.53 -8.74
CA GLU A 161 12.03 20.14 -8.36
C GLU A 161 11.25 19.46 -9.51
N ASP A 162 11.46 19.92 -10.75
CA ASP A 162 10.79 19.37 -11.94
C ASP A 162 11.29 17.95 -12.30
N GLU A 163 12.55 17.62 -11.98
CA GLU A 163 13.14 16.31 -12.26
C GLU A 163 12.69 15.25 -11.24
N ASP A 164 12.35 15.67 -10.03
CA ASP A 164 11.89 14.85 -8.90
C ASP A 164 10.36 14.87 -8.71
N GLY A 165 9.65 15.67 -9.54
CA GLY A 165 8.21 15.87 -9.44
C GLY A 165 7.40 14.58 -9.62
N VAL A 166 7.83 13.68 -10.50
CA VAL A 166 7.17 12.38 -10.73
C VAL A 166 7.21 11.52 -9.47
N TYR A 167 8.35 11.50 -8.78
CA TYR A 167 8.50 10.78 -7.51
C TYR A 167 7.54 11.30 -6.45
N PHE A 168 7.51 12.60 -6.19
CA PHE A 168 6.63 13.15 -5.14
C PHE A 168 5.15 13.13 -5.53
N SER A 169 4.85 13.15 -6.83
CA SER A 169 3.48 13.00 -7.33
C SER A 169 2.91 11.62 -7.03
N SER A 170 3.72 10.55 -7.08
CA SER A 170 3.26 9.20 -6.75
C SER A 170 2.83 9.13 -5.29
N TYR A 171 3.62 9.69 -4.38
CA TYR A 171 3.28 9.81 -2.96
C TYR A 171 2.12 10.76 -2.66
N GLY A 172 1.61 11.51 -3.64
CA GLY A 172 0.38 12.29 -3.50
C GLY A 172 -0.88 11.41 -3.50
N HIS A 173 -0.77 10.16 -3.95
CA HIS A 173 -1.89 9.24 -4.05
C HIS A 173 -2.15 8.49 -2.74
N TYR A 174 -3.42 8.50 -2.31
CA TYR A 174 -3.89 7.85 -1.07
C TYR A 174 -3.64 6.34 -1.02
N GLY A 175 -3.64 5.65 -2.17
CA GLY A 175 -3.45 4.19 -2.22
C GLY A 175 -2.10 3.73 -1.67
N ILE A 176 -1.02 4.47 -1.94
CA ILE A 176 0.33 4.15 -1.43
C ILE A 176 0.36 4.34 0.10
N HIS A 177 -0.23 5.41 0.62
CA HIS A 177 -0.33 5.64 2.06
C HIS A 177 -1.20 4.59 2.77
N GLU A 178 -2.26 4.11 2.13
CA GLU A 178 -3.10 3.04 2.68
C GLU A 178 -2.33 1.71 2.77
N GLU A 179 -1.57 1.33 1.74
CA GLU A 179 -0.70 0.14 1.76
C GLU A 179 0.34 0.26 2.89
N MET A 180 1.02 1.40 2.96
CA MET A 180 2.01 1.71 3.99
C MET A 180 1.44 1.66 5.41
N LEU A 181 0.22 2.15 5.64
CA LEU A 181 -0.45 2.14 6.95
C LEU A 181 -1.00 0.76 7.32
N LYS A 182 -1.41 -0.05 6.33
CA LYS A 182 -1.89 -1.43 6.54
C LYS A 182 -0.75 -2.43 6.75
N ASP A 183 0.49 -2.08 6.40
CA ASP A 183 1.67 -2.84 6.79
C ASP A 183 1.90 -2.74 8.30
N LYS A 184 1.32 -3.69 9.03
CA LYS A 184 1.41 -3.76 10.49
C LYS A 184 2.83 -3.94 10.97
N VAL A 185 3.66 -4.74 10.29
CA VAL A 185 5.05 -4.97 10.72
C VAL A 185 5.81 -3.64 10.72
N ARG A 186 5.66 -2.86 9.64
CA ARG A 186 6.19 -1.50 9.55
C ARG A 186 5.64 -0.61 10.65
N THR A 187 4.34 -0.33 10.63
CA THR A 187 3.75 0.74 11.45
C THR A 187 3.78 0.41 12.95
N GLU A 188 3.54 -0.85 13.32
CA GLU A 188 3.56 -1.28 14.71
C GLU A 188 4.97 -1.31 15.28
N SER A 189 6.01 -1.61 14.48
CA SER A 189 7.40 -1.54 14.96
C SER A 189 7.80 -0.11 15.35
N TYR A 190 7.46 0.89 14.53
CA TYR A 190 7.69 2.29 14.89
C TYR A 190 6.86 2.70 16.11
N ARG A 191 5.57 2.34 16.17
CA ARG A 191 4.71 2.60 17.32
C ARG A 191 5.31 2.04 18.60
N ASP A 192 5.71 0.77 18.57
CA ASP A 192 6.20 0.04 19.72
C ASP A 192 7.56 0.60 20.16
N PHE A 193 8.46 0.90 19.23
CA PHE A 193 9.70 1.61 19.53
C PHE A 193 9.43 2.93 20.27
N ILE A 194 8.53 3.77 19.74
CA ILE A 194 8.25 5.10 20.30
C ILE A 194 7.54 4.98 21.66
N TYR A 195 6.53 4.12 21.79
CA TYR A 195 5.72 3.99 23.01
C TYR A 195 6.40 3.20 24.13
N GLN A 196 7.29 2.26 23.80
CA GLN A 196 8.04 1.49 24.79
C GLN A 196 9.34 2.18 25.22
N ASN A 197 9.71 3.29 24.57
CA ASN A 197 10.88 4.11 24.91
C ASN A 197 10.54 5.61 25.03
N PRO A 198 9.51 6.00 25.81
CA PRO A 198 9.07 7.40 25.87
C PRO A 198 10.14 8.33 26.45
N HIS A 199 11.12 7.80 27.21
CA HIS A 199 12.25 8.59 27.73
C HIS A 199 13.16 9.16 26.63
N ILE A 200 13.12 8.59 25.42
CA ILE A 200 13.83 9.13 24.24
C ILE A 200 13.11 10.37 23.71
N PHE A 201 11.78 10.44 23.84
CA PHE A 201 10.93 11.46 23.21
C PHE A 201 10.47 12.54 24.19
N LYS A 202 10.34 12.21 25.47
CA LYS A 202 9.77 13.11 26.48
C LYS A 202 10.53 14.43 26.54
N ASP A 203 9.80 15.53 26.40
CA ASP A 203 10.29 16.90 26.42
C ASP A 203 11.30 17.23 25.30
N LYS A 204 11.38 16.40 24.24
CA LYS A 204 12.30 16.56 23.10
C LYS A 204 11.66 17.25 21.89
N VAL A 205 12.51 17.86 21.06
CA VAL A 205 12.15 18.32 19.71
C VAL A 205 12.46 17.22 18.72
N VAL A 206 11.44 16.77 17.99
CA VAL A 206 11.51 15.65 17.04
C VAL A 206 11.34 16.16 15.62
N LEU A 207 12.17 15.67 14.69
CA LEU A 207 12.01 15.87 13.25
C LEU A 207 11.56 14.55 12.61
N ASP A 208 10.47 14.58 11.86
CA ASP A 208 9.92 13.47 11.08
C ASP A 208 10.15 13.75 9.59
N VAL A 209 11.15 13.09 8.99
CA VAL A 209 11.58 13.32 7.60
C VAL A 209 10.80 12.39 6.67
N GLY A 210 10.03 12.97 5.74
CA GLY A 210 9.05 12.24 4.92
C GLY A 210 7.85 11.81 5.75
N CYS A 211 7.21 12.76 6.44
CA CYS A 211 6.20 12.44 7.43
C CYS A 211 4.91 11.84 6.84
N GLY A 212 4.68 11.94 5.53
CA GLY A 212 3.51 11.42 4.83
C GLY A 212 2.21 11.90 5.48
N THR A 213 1.40 10.96 5.97
CA THR A 213 0.14 11.24 6.70
C THR A 213 0.33 11.78 8.12
N GLY A 214 1.56 11.89 8.62
CA GLY A 214 1.90 12.36 9.96
C GLY A 214 1.78 11.31 11.06
N ILE A 215 1.64 10.03 10.72
CA ILE A 215 1.42 8.95 11.70
C ILE A 215 2.57 8.82 12.73
N LEU A 216 3.82 8.89 12.27
CA LEU A 216 5.00 8.82 13.15
C LEU A 216 5.10 10.06 14.02
N SER A 217 4.84 11.24 13.45
CA SER A 217 4.71 12.48 14.19
C SER A 217 3.68 12.40 15.33
N MET A 218 2.52 11.81 15.08
CA MET A 218 1.49 11.59 16.10
C MET A 218 1.92 10.60 17.19
N PHE A 219 2.67 9.54 16.83
CA PHE A 219 3.27 8.65 17.82
C PHE A 219 4.27 9.40 18.72
N ALA A 220 5.17 10.20 18.15
CA ALA A 220 6.15 10.98 18.90
C ALA A 220 5.47 11.99 19.85
N ALA A 221 4.43 12.70 19.37
CA ALA A 221 3.65 13.62 20.20
C ALA A 221 3.00 12.89 21.39
N LYS A 222 2.39 11.72 21.16
CA LYS A 222 1.76 10.92 22.22
C LYS A 222 2.78 10.36 23.23
N ALA A 223 4.02 10.11 22.81
CA ALA A 223 5.11 9.71 23.70
C ALA A 223 5.70 10.86 24.54
N GLY A 224 5.16 12.08 24.40
CA GLY A 224 5.52 13.23 25.22
C GLY A 224 6.55 14.17 24.58
N ALA A 225 6.73 14.13 23.26
CA ALA A 225 7.54 15.13 22.57
C ALA A 225 7.06 16.55 22.86
N LYS A 226 8.01 17.46 23.14
CA LYS A 226 7.72 18.88 23.36
C LYS A 226 7.23 19.55 22.08
N LYS A 227 7.83 19.17 20.94
CA LYS A 227 7.47 19.64 19.62
C LYS A 227 7.85 18.58 18.59
N VAL A 228 7.03 18.43 17.57
CA VAL A 228 7.32 17.59 16.41
C VAL A 228 7.25 18.45 15.16
N ILE A 229 8.24 18.32 14.29
CA ILE A 229 8.28 18.97 12.98
C ILE A 229 8.24 17.86 11.94
N GLY A 230 7.13 17.72 11.21
CA GLY A 230 7.03 16.79 10.09
C GLY A 230 7.28 17.52 8.78
N VAL A 231 8.16 16.98 7.94
CA VAL A 231 8.48 17.54 6.62
C VAL A 231 8.13 16.52 5.56
N ASP A 232 7.39 16.94 4.53
CA ASP A 232 7.09 16.14 3.36
C ASP A 232 6.90 17.03 2.13
N GLN A 233 7.46 16.65 0.99
CA GLN A 233 7.33 17.40 -0.26
C GLN A 233 5.98 17.14 -0.96
N SER A 234 5.36 15.98 -0.72
CA SER A 234 4.14 15.59 -1.41
C SER A 234 2.91 16.38 -0.96
N GLU A 235 1.85 16.35 -1.76
CA GLU A 235 0.54 16.98 -1.47
C GLU A 235 -0.17 16.32 -0.27
N ILE A 236 0.24 15.11 0.12
CA ILE A 236 -0.32 14.41 1.29
C ILE A 236 -0.18 15.23 2.59
N VAL A 237 0.81 16.12 2.66
CA VAL A 237 1.04 16.99 3.83
C VAL A 237 -0.19 17.83 4.17
N TYR A 238 -1.01 18.22 3.20
CA TYR A 238 -2.25 18.95 3.45
C TYR A 238 -3.29 18.08 4.17
N GLN A 239 -3.38 16.79 3.81
CA GLN A 239 -4.20 15.83 4.54
C GLN A 239 -3.63 15.55 5.93
N ALA A 240 -2.30 15.47 6.06
CA ALA A 240 -1.66 15.32 7.36
C ALA A 240 -1.99 16.49 8.31
N MET A 241 -2.08 17.72 7.79
CA MET A 241 -2.52 18.89 8.59
C MET A 241 -3.93 18.71 9.13
N ASP A 242 -4.86 18.20 8.32
CA ASP A 242 -6.23 17.94 8.77
C ASP A 242 -6.30 16.77 9.75
N ILE A 243 -5.55 15.70 9.52
CA ILE A 243 -5.43 14.55 10.44
C ILE A 243 -4.91 15.02 11.80
N VAL A 244 -3.86 15.85 11.84
CA VAL A 244 -3.29 16.38 13.09
C VAL A 244 -4.32 17.22 13.85
N ARG A 245 -5.09 18.07 13.17
CA ARG A 245 -6.17 18.89 13.77
C ARG A 245 -7.31 18.03 14.31
N LEU A 246 -7.74 17.02 13.56
CA LEU A 246 -8.78 16.07 14.00
C LEU A 246 -8.38 15.35 15.29
N ASN A 247 -7.09 15.08 15.46
CA ASN A 247 -6.53 14.44 16.65
C ASN A 247 -6.10 15.43 17.74
N LYS A 248 -6.32 16.74 17.56
CA LYS A 248 -6.02 17.81 18.53
C LYS A 248 -4.54 17.91 18.90
N LEU A 249 -3.65 17.66 17.93
CA LEU A 249 -2.20 17.65 18.11
C LEU A 249 -1.49 18.85 17.44
N GLU A 250 -2.24 19.78 16.87
CA GLU A 250 -1.72 20.96 16.12
C GLU A 250 -0.88 21.92 16.97
N ASN A 251 -1.03 21.88 18.30
CA ASN A 251 -0.20 22.68 19.21
C ASN A 251 1.19 22.07 19.45
N ILE A 252 1.38 20.78 19.11
CA ILE A 252 2.62 20.04 19.31
C ILE A 252 3.30 19.77 17.96
N ILE A 253 2.52 19.44 16.94
CA ILE A 253 2.99 19.03 15.62
C ILE A 253 2.89 20.21 14.64
N THR A 254 4.01 20.58 14.05
CA THR A 254 4.10 21.53 12.93
C THR A 254 4.46 20.77 11.66
N LEU A 255 3.65 20.89 10.62
CA LEU A 255 3.91 20.26 9.32
C LEU A 255 4.43 21.29 8.31
N VAL A 256 5.47 20.94 7.57
CA VAL A 256 6.12 21.79 6.58
C VAL A 256 6.10 21.06 5.24
N LYS A 257 5.49 21.70 4.23
CA LYS A 257 5.57 21.22 2.85
C LYS A 257 6.91 21.62 2.25
N GLY A 258 7.66 20.67 1.72
CA GLY A 258 8.95 20.94 1.09
C GLY A 258 9.90 19.75 1.12
N ARG A 259 10.95 19.79 0.30
CA ARG A 259 12.10 18.90 0.47
C ARG A 259 12.90 19.31 1.71
N ILE A 260 13.44 18.35 2.46
CA ILE A 260 14.18 18.67 3.70
C ILE A 260 15.45 19.49 3.42
N GLU A 261 15.96 19.39 2.20
CA GLU A 261 17.09 20.12 1.65
C GLU A 261 16.80 21.60 1.43
N ASP A 262 15.55 21.95 1.09
CA ASP A 262 15.15 23.30 0.66
C ASP A 262 14.41 24.08 1.75
N VAL A 263 13.79 23.40 2.71
CA VAL A 263 13.03 24.06 3.77
C VAL A 263 13.94 24.59 4.88
N ASP A 264 13.59 25.77 5.38
CA ASP A 264 14.13 26.30 6.63
C ASP A 264 13.23 25.89 7.80
N LEU A 265 13.76 25.06 8.69
CA LEU A 265 13.01 24.62 9.85
C LEU A 265 12.88 25.75 10.88
N PRO A 266 11.75 25.85 11.60
CA PRO A 266 11.51 26.88 12.61
C PRO A 266 12.34 26.70 13.89
N SER A 267 13.30 25.76 13.92
CA SER A 267 14.22 25.51 15.02
C SER A 267 15.61 25.22 14.46
N GLU A 268 16.65 25.76 15.07
CA GLU A 268 18.03 25.55 14.61
C GLU A 268 18.50 24.09 14.77
N LYS A 269 18.00 23.37 15.79
CA LYS A 269 18.41 22.01 16.11
C LYS A 269 17.26 21.15 16.67
N VAL A 270 17.33 19.84 16.42
CA VAL A 270 16.40 18.82 16.93
C VAL A 270 17.14 17.75 17.72
N ASP A 271 16.48 17.16 18.72
CA ASP A 271 17.07 16.13 19.58
C ASP A 271 17.00 14.73 18.95
N VAL A 272 15.91 14.46 18.22
CA VAL A 272 15.60 13.15 17.64
C VAL A 272 15.14 13.34 16.20
N ILE A 273 15.69 12.55 15.29
CA ILE A 273 15.16 12.37 13.94
C ILE A 273 14.51 11.00 13.87
N ILE A 274 13.26 10.95 13.43
CA ILE A 274 12.58 9.74 13.01
C ILE A 274 12.28 9.85 11.51
N SER A 275 12.38 8.74 10.79
CA SER A 275 12.02 8.71 9.38
C SER A 275 11.77 7.29 8.96
N GLU A 276 10.73 7.09 8.17
CA GLU A 276 10.55 5.86 7.40
C GLU A 276 11.04 6.14 5.99
N TRP A 277 12.29 5.76 5.72
CA TRP A 277 13.03 6.10 4.50
C TRP A 277 13.33 4.88 3.62
N MET A 278 12.96 3.69 4.07
CA MET A 278 13.48 2.46 3.48
C MET A 278 12.78 2.19 2.16
N GLY A 279 13.56 2.04 1.08
CA GLY A 279 13.03 1.59 -0.20
C GLY A 279 13.16 0.08 -0.40
N TYR A 280 12.76 -0.39 -1.58
CA TYR A 280 13.08 -1.76 -2.01
C TYR A 280 14.60 -2.02 -1.96
N PHE A 281 14.99 -3.23 -1.57
CA PHE A 281 16.40 -3.55 -1.30
C PHE A 281 17.12 -2.53 -0.38
N LEU A 282 16.37 -1.92 0.55
CA LEU A 282 16.74 -0.87 1.50
C LEU A 282 17.05 0.50 0.89
N LEU A 283 17.82 0.55 -0.19
CA LEU A 283 18.43 1.78 -0.71
C LEU A 283 17.76 2.35 -1.98
N PHE A 284 16.77 1.66 -2.55
CA PHE A 284 15.99 2.20 -3.66
C PHE A 284 15.26 3.48 -3.24
N GLU A 285 15.00 4.39 -4.18
CA GLU A 285 14.45 5.74 -3.98
C GLU A 285 15.37 6.72 -3.22
N SER A 286 16.52 6.27 -2.71
CA SER A 286 17.59 7.10 -2.13
C SER A 286 17.18 8.05 -1.00
N MET A 287 16.07 7.80 -0.29
CA MET A 287 15.58 8.70 0.76
C MET A 287 16.50 8.76 2.00
N LEU A 288 17.38 7.76 2.20
CA LEU A 288 18.42 7.83 3.23
C LEU A 288 19.37 9.03 3.03
N ASP A 289 19.53 9.54 1.81
CA ASP A 289 20.31 10.75 1.54
C ASP A 289 19.72 11.95 2.28
N SER A 290 18.40 12.12 2.20
CA SER A 290 17.66 13.19 2.86
C SER A 290 17.70 13.07 4.38
N VAL A 291 17.68 11.84 4.91
CA VAL A 291 17.87 11.60 6.35
C VAL A 291 19.30 11.96 6.79
N ILE A 292 20.32 11.62 5.99
CA ILE A 292 21.71 12.00 6.26
C ILE A 292 21.88 13.52 6.20
N TYR A 293 21.25 14.19 5.22
CA TYR A 293 21.22 15.65 5.14
C TYR A 293 20.61 16.26 6.41
N ALA A 294 19.41 15.79 6.79
CA ALA A 294 18.69 16.26 7.97
C ALA A 294 19.52 16.06 9.25
N LYS A 295 20.17 14.90 9.38
CA LYS A 295 21.09 14.61 10.48
C LYS A 295 22.22 15.64 10.55
N ASN A 296 22.92 15.85 9.44
CA ASN A 296 24.09 16.72 9.41
C ASN A 296 23.73 18.19 9.66
N LYS A 297 22.58 18.64 9.15
CA LYS A 297 22.12 20.03 9.27
C LYS A 297 21.43 20.30 10.61
N TYR A 298 20.47 19.48 10.99
CA TYR A 298 19.51 19.79 12.06
C TYR A 298 19.71 18.99 13.35
N LEU A 299 20.41 17.86 13.36
CA LEU A 299 20.56 17.10 14.61
C LEU A 299 21.48 17.83 15.60
N ALA A 300 21.04 17.94 16.85
CA ALA A 300 21.83 18.45 17.95
C ALA A 300 22.98 17.50 18.31
N GLU A 301 24.03 18.02 18.94
CA GLU A 301 25.08 17.17 19.52
C GLU A 301 24.48 16.24 20.58
N GLY A 302 24.81 14.95 20.52
CA GLY A 302 24.21 13.92 21.37
C GLY A 302 22.80 13.46 20.94
N GLY A 303 22.25 14.04 19.86
CA GLY A 303 20.99 13.60 19.27
C GLY A 303 21.06 12.19 18.67
N SER A 304 19.91 11.66 18.25
CA SER A 304 19.79 10.31 17.68
C SER A 304 18.87 10.26 16.47
N VAL A 305 19.23 9.40 15.51
CA VAL A 305 18.40 9.08 14.33
C VAL A 305 17.79 7.70 14.52
N TYR A 306 16.51 7.53 14.21
CA TYR A 306 15.80 6.24 14.25
C TYR A 306 15.03 5.96 12.96
N PRO A 307 15.03 4.70 12.48
CA PRO A 307 15.81 3.57 12.99
C PRO A 307 17.32 3.84 12.90
N ASP A 308 18.08 3.32 13.87
CA ASP A 308 19.50 3.66 14.00
C ASP A 308 20.40 2.68 13.28
N VAL A 309 20.00 1.41 13.15
CA VAL A 309 20.81 0.38 12.48
C VAL A 309 19.96 -0.38 11.47
N CYS A 310 20.55 -0.65 10.31
CA CYS A 310 19.94 -1.47 9.25
C CYS A 310 20.96 -2.47 8.69
N THR A 311 20.49 -3.62 8.22
CA THR A 311 21.31 -4.61 7.51
C THR A 311 20.68 -5.01 6.19
N ILE A 312 21.50 -5.23 5.16
CA ILE A 312 21.09 -5.85 3.89
C ILE A 312 21.67 -7.26 3.87
N SER A 313 20.83 -8.24 3.55
CA SER A 313 21.16 -9.66 3.53
C SER A 313 20.82 -10.28 2.18
N LEU A 314 21.61 -11.27 1.76
CA LEU A 314 21.33 -12.10 0.58
C LEU A 314 21.03 -13.54 0.98
N VAL A 315 20.19 -14.22 0.20
CA VAL A 315 19.89 -15.66 0.31
C VAL A 315 19.72 -16.27 -1.08
N ALA A 316 20.14 -17.52 -1.27
CA ALA A 316 19.96 -18.24 -2.54
C ALA A 316 18.55 -18.85 -2.62
N VAL A 317 17.97 -18.81 -3.82
CA VAL A 317 16.64 -19.31 -4.13
C VAL A 317 16.74 -20.40 -5.19
N GLY A 318 16.04 -21.52 -4.98
CA GLY A 318 15.92 -22.62 -5.92
C GLY A 318 14.47 -22.85 -6.32
N ASP A 319 13.95 -22.02 -7.22
CA ASP A 319 12.60 -22.11 -7.77
C ASP A 319 12.66 -22.27 -9.29
N MET A 320 12.65 -23.53 -9.75
CA MET A 320 12.70 -23.84 -11.17
C MET A 320 11.39 -23.51 -11.88
N ASN A 321 10.24 -23.69 -11.23
CA ASN A 321 8.94 -23.42 -11.87
C ASN A 321 8.85 -21.96 -12.26
N LYS A 322 9.18 -21.06 -11.32
CA LYS A 322 9.18 -19.63 -11.56
C LYS A 322 10.25 -19.17 -12.54
N HIS A 323 11.41 -19.82 -12.53
CA HIS A 323 12.47 -19.55 -13.51
C HIS A 323 12.01 -19.91 -14.94
N VAL A 324 11.34 -21.06 -15.10
CA VAL A 324 10.71 -21.48 -16.35
C VAL A 324 9.63 -20.48 -16.78
N ASP A 325 8.72 -20.11 -15.88
CA ASP A 325 7.62 -19.18 -16.19
C ASP A 325 8.12 -17.78 -16.60
N LYS A 326 9.24 -17.31 -16.03
CA LYS A 326 9.79 -15.98 -16.32
C LYS A 326 10.69 -15.95 -17.55
N LEU A 327 11.47 -17.01 -17.79
CA LEU A 327 12.47 -17.03 -18.87
C LEU A 327 12.08 -17.95 -20.02
N LEU A 328 11.68 -19.20 -19.77
CA LEU A 328 11.34 -20.14 -20.84
C LEU A 328 10.02 -19.79 -21.53
N PHE A 329 9.12 -19.04 -20.88
CA PHE A 329 7.93 -18.48 -21.52
C PHE A 329 8.25 -17.78 -22.85
N TRP A 330 9.38 -17.08 -22.93
CA TRP A 330 9.77 -16.34 -24.13
C TRP A 330 10.26 -17.23 -25.27
N GLU A 331 10.54 -18.52 -25.05
CA GLU A 331 10.96 -19.44 -26.12
C GLU A 331 9.79 -19.86 -27.02
N ASP A 332 8.57 -19.89 -26.48
CA ASP A 332 7.37 -20.27 -27.22
C ASP A 332 6.15 -19.50 -26.68
N VAL A 333 5.93 -18.30 -27.23
CA VAL A 333 4.77 -17.47 -26.94
C VAL A 333 3.72 -17.75 -28.02
N TYR A 334 2.86 -18.74 -27.79
CA TYR A 334 1.80 -19.16 -28.72
C TYR A 334 2.30 -19.59 -30.11
N GLY A 335 3.42 -20.30 -30.17
CA GLY A 335 4.07 -20.77 -31.40
C GLY A 335 5.13 -19.81 -31.96
N PHE A 336 5.41 -18.70 -31.27
CA PHE A 336 6.38 -17.69 -31.70
C PHE A 336 7.57 -17.61 -30.75
N ASP A 337 8.79 -17.72 -31.29
CA ASP A 337 10.02 -17.52 -30.52
C ASP A 337 10.24 -16.02 -30.24
N MET A 338 10.17 -15.64 -28.97
CA MET A 338 10.42 -14.29 -28.46
C MET A 338 11.64 -14.25 -27.54
N SER A 339 12.59 -15.20 -27.69
CA SER A 339 13.74 -15.36 -26.77
C SER A 339 14.63 -14.12 -26.64
N CYS A 340 14.57 -13.19 -27.60
CA CYS A 340 15.25 -11.89 -27.51
C CYS A 340 14.81 -11.09 -26.27
N MET A 341 13.58 -11.27 -25.79
CA MET A 341 13.03 -10.59 -24.61
C MET A 341 13.74 -10.99 -23.31
N LYS A 342 14.32 -12.20 -23.22
CA LYS A 342 15.08 -12.64 -22.03
C LYS A 342 16.18 -11.66 -21.65
N LYS A 343 16.84 -11.06 -22.65
CA LYS A 343 17.92 -10.07 -22.43
C LYS A 343 17.42 -8.75 -21.85
N ALA A 344 16.13 -8.43 -22.03
CA ALA A 344 15.50 -7.26 -21.43
C ALA A 344 14.98 -7.57 -20.02
N VAL A 345 14.44 -8.77 -19.79
CA VAL A 345 13.82 -9.13 -18.50
C VAL A 345 14.85 -9.52 -17.42
N ILE A 346 15.94 -10.21 -17.79
CA ILE A 346 16.95 -10.67 -16.81
C ILE A 346 17.60 -9.51 -16.03
N PRO A 347 17.98 -8.38 -16.66
CA PRO A 347 18.52 -7.24 -15.95
C PRO A 347 17.51 -6.51 -15.06
N GLU A 348 16.22 -6.83 -15.07
CA GLU A 348 15.24 -6.19 -14.18
C GLU A 348 15.16 -6.95 -12.86
N ALA A 349 15.50 -6.29 -11.76
CA ALA A 349 15.29 -6.86 -10.43
C ALA A 349 13.78 -6.90 -10.11
N VAL A 350 13.29 -8.05 -9.62
CA VAL A 350 11.86 -8.24 -9.35
C VAL A 350 11.57 -8.03 -7.88
N VAL A 351 10.53 -7.28 -7.53
CA VAL A 351 10.08 -7.14 -6.14
C VAL A 351 8.85 -8.01 -5.87
N GLU A 352 9.02 -9.03 -5.04
CA GLU A 352 7.95 -9.98 -4.76
C GLU A 352 8.12 -10.73 -3.44
N VAL A 353 7.02 -11.31 -2.94
CA VAL A 353 7.07 -12.16 -1.75
C VAL A 353 7.54 -13.55 -2.20
N LEU A 354 8.64 -14.01 -1.61
CA LEU A 354 9.18 -15.34 -1.86
C LEU A 354 8.52 -16.39 -0.97
N ASP A 355 8.30 -17.58 -1.52
CA ASP A 355 7.92 -18.74 -0.72
C ASP A 355 9.15 -19.18 0.13
N PRO A 356 9.06 -19.18 1.47
CA PRO A 356 10.17 -19.57 2.34
C PRO A 356 10.71 -20.99 2.05
N ASN A 357 9.91 -21.86 1.44
CA ASN A 357 10.34 -23.23 1.07
C ASN A 357 11.29 -23.26 -0.14
N THR A 358 11.38 -22.17 -0.90
CA THR A 358 12.27 -22.06 -2.06
C THR A 358 13.67 -21.59 -1.67
N LEU A 359 13.92 -21.26 -0.39
CA LEU A 359 15.24 -20.86 0.08
C LEU A 359 16.16 -22.08 0.19
N ILE A 360 17.35 -21.98 -0.38
CA ILE A 360 18.30 -23.10 -0.51
C ILE A 360 19.64 -22.80 0.15
N SER A 361 19.76 -21.72 0.91
CA SER A 361 20.95 -21.38 1.67
C SER A 361 20.66 -20.68 2.99
N THR A 362 21.67 -20.59 3.84
CA THR A 362 21.71 -19.57 4.90
C THR A 362 21.81 -18.17 4.30
N ALA A 363 21.34 -17.16 5.04
CA ALA A 363 21.52 -15.77 4.65
C ALA A 363 22.96 -15.28 4.92
N SER A 364 23.41 -14.29 4.15
CA SER A 364 24.68 -13.58 4.34
C SER A 364 24.43 -12.08 4.40
N VAL A 365 24.79 -11.44 5.51
CA VAL A 365 24.74 -9.96 5.63
C VAL A 365 25.84 -9.37 4.74
N ILE A 366 25.45 -8.51 3.81
CA ILE A 366 26.37 -7.86 2.86
C ILE A 366 26.67 -6.40 3.22
N LYS A 367 25.79 -5.77 4.01
CA LYS A 367 25.95 -4.38 4.44
C LYS A 367 25.28 -4.18 5.79
N ARG A 368 25.97 -3.46 6.68
CA ARG A 368 25.39 -2.89 7.91
C ARG A 368 25.55 -1.38 7.84
N ILE A 369 24.49 -0.64 8.14
CA ILE A 369 24.45 0.83 8.14
C ILE A 369 24.06 1.26 9.54
N ASP A 370 24.84 2.17 10.13
CA ASP A 370 24.47 2.92 11.33
C ASP A 370 24.10 4.34 10.90
N CYS A 371 22.83 4.69 10.96
CA CYS A 371 22.30 5.97 10.50
C CYS A 371 22.88 7.17 11.28
N ASN A 372 23.34 6.97 12.51
CA ASN A 372 23.97 8.03 13.30
C ASN A 372 25.34 8.41 12.73
N THR A 373 26.07 7.49 12.10
CA THR A 373 27.43 7.74 11.59
C THR A 373 27.54 7.71 10.07
N ALA A 374 26.57 7.12 9.36
CA ALA A 374 26.62 6.96 7.91
C ALA A 374 26.72 8.29 7.15
N SER A 375 27.41 8.23 6.02
CA SER A 375 27.56 9.30 5.04
C SER A 375 27.09 8.83 3.66
N THR A 376 26.75 9.76 2.75
CA THR A 376 26.22 9.40 1.42
C THR A 376 27.16 8.52 0.58
N PRO A 377 28.51 8.66 0.64
CA PRO A 377 29.41 7.73 -0.05
C PRO A 377 29.35 6.29 0.48
N ASP A 378 28.90 6.08 1.72
CA ASP A 378 28.79 4.73 2.30
C ASP A 378 27.67 3.91 1.66
N LEU A 379 26.75 4.55 0.92
CA LEU A 379 25.58 3.93 0.32
C LEU A 379 25.88 3.27 -1.03
N GLU A 380 27.01 3.61 -1.66
CA GLU A 380 27.57 2.88 -2.79
C GLU A 380 28.68 1.96 -2.27
N PHE A 381 28.54 0.64 -2.47
CA PHE A 381 29.44 -0.32 -1.86
C PHE A 381 29.65 -1.57 -2.70
N SER A 382 30.75 -2.27 -2.43
CA SER A 382 30.97 -3.65 -2.86
C SER A 382 31.19 -4.53 -1.64
N SER A 383 30.67 -5.76 -1.68
CA SER A 383 30.78 -6.72 -0.58
C SER A 383 30.94 -8.14 -1.13
N ASP A 384 31.88 -8.89 -0.57
CA ASP A 384 31.97 -10.33 -0.81
C ASP A 384 30.97 -11.03 0.11
N PHE A 385 30.32 -12.09 -0.39
CA PHE A 385 29.36 -12.87 0.38
C PHE A 385 29.61 -14.36 0.25
N THR A 386 29.09 -15.13 1.21
CA THR A 386 29.13 -16.59 1.19
C THR A 386 27.78 -17.13 1.65
N LEU A 387 27.09 -17.84 0.75
CA LEU A 387 25.82 -18.50 1.01
C LEU A 387 26.09 -19.99 1.24
N THR A 388 25.86 -20.47 2.47
CA THR A 388 26.01 -21.90 2.77
C THR A 388 24.76 -22.63 2.30
N ILE A 389 24.89 -23.47 1.29
CA ILE A 389 23.77 -24.18 0.66
C ILE A 389 23.22 -25.22 1.62
N THR A 390 21.89 -25.24 1.78
CA THR A 390 21.16 -26.15 2.67
C THR A 390 20.48 -27.29 1.93
N THR A 391 20.22 -27.12 0.64
CA THR A 391 19.48 -28.08 -0.19
C THR A 391 20.18 -28.27 -1.54
N SER A 392 20.51 -29.52 -1.91
CA SER A 392 21.05 -29.85 -3.24
C SER A 392 19.98 -29.63 -4.32
N THR A 393 20.20 -28.69 -5.22
CA THR A 393 19.27 -28.32 -6.30
C THR A 393 19.94 -27.36 -7.29
N LYS A 394 19.17 -26.65 -8.12
CA LYS A 394 19.65 -25.54 -8.94
C LYS A 394 19.28 -24.21 -8.27
N CYS A 395 20.29 -23.39 -8.00
CA CYS A 395 20.11 -21.99 -7.63
C CYS A 395 19.61 -21.22 -8.87
N THR A 396 18.39 -20.69 -8.81
CA THR A 396 17.75 -19.96 -9.91
C THR A 396 17.78 -18.46 -9.73
N ALA A 397 17.94 -17.98 -8.49
CA ALA A 397 18.04 -16.56 -8.17
C ALA A 397 18.82 -16.35 -6.87
N VAL A 398 19.28 -15.12 -6.66
CA VAL A 398 19.69 -14.61 -5.35
C VAL A 398 18.66 -13.57 -4.93
N ALA A 399 18.17 -13.66 -3.71
CA ALA A 399 17.22 -12.70 -3.16
C ALA A 399 17.89 -11.80 -2.13
N GLY A 400 17.52 -10.53 -2.15
CA GLY A 400 17.91 -9.50 -1.20
C GLY A 400 16.75 -9.07 -0.32
N TYR A 401 17.03 -8.91 0.96
CA TYR A 401 16.10 -8.35 1.94
C TYR A 401 16.89 -7.54 2.97
N PHE A 402 16.18 -6.85 3.86
CA PHE A 402 16.79 -6.06 4.91
C PHE A 402 16.13 -6.21 6.27
N ASP A 403 16.90 -5.90 7.31
CA ASP A 403 16.45 -5.87 8.70
C ASP A 403 16.68 -4.48 9.29
N ILE A 404 15.77 -4.05 10.15
CA ILE A 404 15.72 -2.72 10.75
C ILE A 404 15.73 -2.85 12.27
N PHE A 405 16.57 -2.05 12.92
CA PHE A 405 16.79 -2.11 14.36
C PHE A 405 16.62 -0.72 15.00
N PHE A 406 16.00 -0.72 16.18
CA PHE A 406 15.88 0.41 17.09
C PHE A 406 16.64 0.05 18.38
N GLU A 407 17.90 0.47 18.50
CA GLU A 407 18.81 0.01 19.54
C GLU A 407 19.33 1.12 20.47
N LYS A 408 19.77 2.25 19.89
CA LYS A 408 20.42 3.33 20.63
C LYS A 408 19.50 3.86 21.74
N ASN A 409 20.03 3.93 22.96
CA ASN A 409 19.32 4.43 24.16
C ASN A 409 17.96 3.75 24.46
N CYS A 410 17.66 2.61 23.85
CA CYS A 410 16.41 1.90 24.07
C CYS A 410 16.48 1.05 25.35
N HIS A 411 15.43 1.13 26.18
CA HIS A 411 15.19 0.13 27.21
C HIS A 411 14.57 -1.13 26.60
N ASN A 412 13.66 -0.93 25.64
CA ASN A 412 13.02 -2.00 24.88
C ASN A 412 13.46 -1.86 23.42
N LYS A 413 14.41 -2.70 23.00
CA LYS A 413 14.85 -2.76 21.60
C LYS A 413 13.74 -3.32 20.73
N VAL A 414 13.56 -2.74 19.55
CA VAL A 414 12.60 -3.21 18.54
C VAL A 414 13.36 -3.55 17.27
N LEU A 415 12.91 -4.59 16.57
CA LEU A 415 13.49 -5.11 15.35
C LEU A 415 12.34 -5.60 14.46
N PHE A 416 12.46 -5.38 13.15
CA PHE A 416 11.71 -6.16 12.17
C PHE A 416 12.59 -6.54 10.99
N SER A 417 12.21 -7.64 10.33
CA SER A 417 12.87 -8.16 9.13
C SER A 417 11.89 -8.19 7.97
N THR A 418 12.40 -7.90 6.77
CA THR A 418 11.69 -8.11 5.50
C THR A 418 12.07 -9.44 4.85
N GLY A 419 12.77 -10.33 5.58
CA GLY A 419 13.20 -11.62 5.06
C GLY A 419 12.04 -12.56 4.71
N PRO A 420 12.22 -13.49 3.77
CA PRO A 420 11.16 -14.43 3.36
C PRO A 420 10.64 -15.31 4.50
N GLN A 421 11.43 -15.52 5.55
CA GLN A 421 11.06 -16.32 6.72
C GLN A 421 10.22 -15.54 7.75
N CYS A 422 9.96 -14.25 7.51
CA CYS A 422 9.23 -13.37 8.41
C CYS A 422 7.86 -12.98 7.83
N THR A 423 7.02 -12.35 8.65
CA THR A 423 5.73 -11.81 8.21
C THR A 423 5.96 -10.84 7.05
N LYS A 424 5.22 -11.04 5.95
CA LYS A 424 5.34 -10.19 4.75
C LYS A 424 5.11 -8.71 5.09
N THR A 425 5.92 -7.87 4.47
CA THR A 425 5.82 -6.41 4.47
C THR A 425 5.54 -5.92 3.05
N HIS A 426 5.19 -4.65 2.88
CA HIS A 426 4.97 -4.08 1.54
C HIS A 426 6.27 -4.03 0.71
N TRP A 427 7.45 -3.99 1.36
CA TRP A 427 8.75 -4.08 0.68
C TRP A 427 9.01 -5.43 0.02
N LYS A 428 8.37 -6.49 0.51
CA LYS A 428 8.58 -7.87 0.05
C LYS A 428 10.09 -8.21 0.03
N GLN A 429 10.58 -8.86 -1.02
CA GLN A 429 12.00 -9.10 -1.26
C GLN A 429 12.38 -8.72 -2.70
N THR A 430 13.65 -8.40 -2.92
CA THR A 430 14.19 -8.11 -4.25
C THR A 430 14.88 -9.35 -4.80
N VAL A 431 14.52 -9.78 -6.00
CA VAL A 431 14.96 -11.04 -6.62
C VAL A 431 15.84 -10.75 -7.82
N PHE A 432 17.06 -11.28 -7.80
CA PHE A 432 18.04 -11.22 -8.87
C PHE A 432 18.05 -12.57 -9.61
N LEU A 433 17.28 -12.67 -10.70
CA LEU A 433 17.17 -13.91 -11.47
C LEU A 433 18.48 -14.21 -12.21
N LEU A 434 18.98 -15.44 -12.07
CA LEU A 434 20.15 -15.90 -12.81
C LEU A 434 19.73 -16.34 -14.22
N GLU A 435 20.41 -15.86 -15.26
CA GLU A 435 20.17 -16.30 -16.64
C GLU A 435 20.28 -17.82 -16.76
N LYS A 436 21.31 -18.40 -16.14
CA LYS A 436 21.55 -19.84 -16.11
C LYS A 436 21.51 -20.32 -14.66
N PRO A 437 20.56 -21.20 -14.30
CA PRO A 437 20.54 -21.80 -12.98
C PRO A 437 21.83 -22.54 -12.66
N ILE A 438 22.35 -22.35 -11.46
CA ILE A 438 23.63 -22.90 -11.01
C ILE A 438 23.37 -24.17 -10.19
N PRO A 439 23.86 -25.34 -10.61
CA PRO A 439 23.83 -26.54 -9.77
C PRO A 439 24.63 -26.31 -8.48
N VAL A 440 24.01 -26.66 -7.36
CA VAL A 440 24.59 -26.51 -6.02
C VAL A 440 24.29 -27.74 -5.17
N GLU A 441 25.21 -28.07 -4.27
CA GLU A 441 25.07 -29.20 -3.34
C GLU A 441 24.93 -28.72 -1.89
N ALA A 442 24.15 -29.44 -1.08
CA ALA A 442 24.03 -29.15 0.34
C ALA A 442 25.41 -29.19 1.04
N GLY A 443 25.71 -28.15 1.83
CA GLY A 443 27.02 -27.93 2.45
C GLY A 443 28.02 -27.15 1.58
N GLU A 444 27.73 -26.91 0.29
CA GLU A 444 28.55 -26.06 -0.56
C GLU A 444 28.54 -24.60 -0.05
N ALA A 445 29.70 -23.94 -0.10
CA ALA A 445 29.81 -22.52 0.15
C ALA A 445 29.76 -21.76 -1.19
N LEU A 446 28.59 -21.27 -1.58
CA LEU A 446 28.41 -20.47 -2.77
C LEU A 446 28.94 -19.05 -2.53
N ARG A 447 30.11 -18.75 -3.09
CA ARG A 447 30.79 -17.47 -2.94
C ARG A 447 30.49 -16.55 -4.11
N GLY A 448 30.41 -15.26 -3.82
CA GLY A 448 30.20 -14.23 -4.82
C GLY A 448 30.53 -12.84 -4.30
N LYS A 449 30.33 -11.87 -5.17
CA LYS A 449 30.51 -10.44 -4.87
C LYS A 449 29.30 -9.68 -5.36
N ILE A 450 28.84 -8.72 -4.57
CA ILE A 450 27.78 -7.78 -4.95
C ILE A 450 28.34 -6.36 -4.93
N THR A 451 27.94 -5.56 -5.90
CA THR A 451 28.25 -4.12 -5.96
C THR A 451 26.96 -3.36 -6.18
N VAL A 452 26.67 -2.40 -5.30
CA VAL A 452 25.48 -1.54 -5.35
C VAL A 452 25.93 -0.12 -5.64
N ARG A 453 25.36 0.49 -6.68
CA ARG A 453 25.64 1.88 -7.10
C ARG A 453 24.37 2.60 -7.46
N LYS A 454 24.35 3.91 -7.28
CA LYS A 454 23.28 4.76 -7.79
C LYS A 454 23.39 4.91 -9.30
N ASN A 455 22.25 4.98 -9.98
CA ASN A 455 22.25 5.38 -11.38
C ASN A 455 22.55 6.88 -11.47
N ARG A 456 23.58 7.25 -12.22
CA ARG A 456 23.98 8.66 -12.37
C ARG A 456 22.96 9.49 -13.15
N LYS A 457 22.15 8.85 -14.00
CA LYS A 457 21.09 9.53 -14.77
C LYS A 457 19.80 9.67 -13.99
N ASP A 458 19.59 8.79 -13.01
CA ASP A 458 18.45 8.79 -12.12
C ASP A 458 18.91 8.35 -10.72
N PRO A 459 19.24 9.30 -9.84
CA PRO A 459 19.76 8.99 -8.50
C PRO A 459 18.78 8.22 -7.60
N ARG A 460 17.49 8.13 -7.97
CA ARG A 460 16.48 7.31 -7.26
C ARG A 460 16.61 5.82 -7.60
N SER A 461 17.16 5.49 -8.77
CA SER A 461 17.39 4.13 -9.26
C SER A 461 18.73 3.54 -8.82
N LEU A 462 18.79 2.21 -8.75
CA LEU A 462 20.01 1.47 -8.40
C LEU A 462 20.48 0.54 -9.52
N PHE A 463 21.80 0.45 -9.68
CA PHE A 463 22.46 -0.64 -10.38
C PHE A 463 23.10 -1.60 -9.38
N ILE A 464 22.76 -2.87 -9.50
CA ILE A 464 23.27 -3.96 -8.66
C ILE A 464 24.02 -4.94 -9.55
N THR A 465 25.34 -5.01 -9.41
CA THR A 465 26.16 -6.03 -10.10
C THR A 465 26.39 -7.20 -9.16
N LEU A 466 25.98 -8.39 -9.58
CA LEU A 466 26.14 -9.64 -8.86
C LEU A 466 27.07 -10.57 -9.65
N SER A 467 28.16 -11.01 -9.02
CA SER A 467 29.11 -11.97 -9.57
C SER A 467 29.09 -13.25 -8.71
N VAL A 468 28.67 -14.37 -9.29
CA VAL A 468 28.56 -15.69 -8.61
C VAL A 468 29.10 -16.77 -9.53
N LYS A 469 30.06 -17.57 -9.04
CA LYS A 469 30.84 -18.52 -9.86
C LYS A 469 31.39 -17.81 -11.11
N ASP A 470 31.06 -18.29 -12.31
CA ASP A 470 31.52 -17.75 -13.60
C ASP A 470 30.51 -16.77 -14.24
N ALA A 471 29.45 -16.40 -13.52
CA ALA A 471 28.43 -15.48 -14.01
C ALA A 471 28.55 -14.11 -13.34
N GLU A 472 28.48 -13.06 -14.16
CA GLU A 472 28.37 -11.67 -13.71
C GLU A 472 27.20 -11.02 -14.44
N GLN A 473 26.26 -10.46 -13.67
CA GLN A 473 25.07 -9.81 -14.20
C GLN A 473 24.84 -8.49 -13.45
N THR A 474 24.48 -7.45 -14.19
CA THR A 474 24.02 -6.20 -13.60
C THR A 474 22.50 -6.11 -13.73
N TYR A 475 21.85 -5.79 -12.62
CA TYR A 475 20.43 -5.58 -12.50
C TYR A 475 20.15 -4.10 -12.28
N SER A 476 19.05 -3.62 -12.85
CA SER A 476 18.48 -2.32 -12.56
C SER A 476 17.27 -2.50 -11.67
N LEU A 477 17.17 -1.64 -10.66
CA LEU A 477 15.97 -1.46 -9.84
C LEU A 477 15.53 -0.01 -10.06
N GLN A 478 14.40 0.15 -10.76
CA GLN A 478 13.83 1.42 -11.22
C GLN A 478 12.40 1.60 -10.74
#